data_AF-A0A2G2J145-F1
#
_entry.id   AF-A0A2G2J145-F1
#
_cell.length_a   1.000
_cell.length_b   1.000
_cell.length_c   1.000
_cell.angle_alpha   90.00
_cell.angle_beta   90.00
_cell.angle_gamma   90.00
#
_symmetry.space_group_name_H-M   'P 1'
#
loop_
_entity.id
_entity.type
_entity.pdbx_description
1 polymer ?
#
loop_
_entity_poly.entity_id
_entity_poly.type
_entity_poly.pdbx_seq_one_letter_code
_entity_poly.pdbx_strand_id
1 'polypeptide(L)'
;MIQTLVDKVTAFHRKHGFPVGRKEALHEEYDQSTILLGSISNTLIKMSTNILSDALVAERGDDSRLYRVHLMLEEMGELIQGMSNGDDVEVLDGGLDLLFVLLGTIGTTYELPLDEGWEEICRSNMSKRIRAGDDLRMRDKGPDYSPPDLKTIMEQHLCEHDEQEVNRDGCRITLVCRVCGKIGVEYA
;
A
#
# COMPACT_ATOMS: atom_id res chain seq x y z
N MET A 1 -8.26 8.68 -10.68
CA MET A 1 -7.62 9.87 -10.06
C MET A 1 -7.87 9.76 -8.56
N ILE A 2 -6.86 9.93 -7.70
CA ILE A 2 -6.84 9.62 -6.24
C ILE A 2 -8.18 9.80 -5.49
N GLN A 3 -8.98 10.81 -5.82
CA GLN A 3 -10.34 11.00 -5.29
C GLN A 3 -11.22 9.73 -5.37
N THR A 4 -11.13 8.95 -6.45
CA THR A 4 -11.89 7.70 -6.60
C THR A 4 -11.47 6.62 -5.59
N LEU A 5 -10.21 6.63 -5.14
CA LEU A 5 -9.71 5.75 -4.07
C LEU A 5 -10.31 6.20 -2.73
N VAL A 6 -10.25 7.50 -2.45
CA VAL A 6 -10.81 8.11 -1.24
C VAL A 6 -12.30 7.86 -1.14
N ASP A 7 -13.04 7.92 -2.25
CA ASP A 7 -14.49 7.68 -2.27
C ASP A 7 -14.83 6.24 -1.87
N LYS A 8 -14.03 5.26 -2.29
CA LYS A 8 -14.20 3.84 -1.89
C LYS A 8 -13.92 3.62 -0.41
N VAL A 9 -12.86 4.23 0.12
CA VAL A 9 -12.56 4.21 1.56
C VAL A 9 -13.66 4.91 2.35
N THR A 10 -14.16 6.04 1.85
CA THR A 10 -15.27 6.77 2.50
C THR A 10 -16.56 5.95 2.51
N ALA A 11 -16.86 5.23 1.42
CA ALA A 11 -18.00 4.31 1.37
C ALA A 11 -17.85 3.17 2.39
N PHE A 12 -16.64 2.61 2.54
CA PHE A 12 -16.33 1.65 3.60
C PHE A 12 -16.58 2.23 4.99
N HIS A 13 -16.12 3.46 5.25
CA HIS A 13 -16.34 4.14 6.54
C HIS A 13 -17.82 4.29 6.85
N ARG A 14 -18.61 4.80 5.89
CA ARG A 14 -20.07 4.97 6.02
C ARG A 14 -20.78 3.64 6.31
N LYS A 15 -20.44 2.58 5.57
CA LYS A 15 -21.04 1.25 5.77
C LYS A 15 -20.78 0.71 7.17
N HIS A 16 -19.57 0.90 7.68
CA HIS A 16 -19.13 0.29 8.95
C HIS A 16 -19.29 1.20 10.17
N GLY A 17 -19.90 2.39 10.00
CA GLY A 17 -20.14 3.32 11.09
C GLY A 17 -18.88 4.02 11.61
N PHE A 18 -17.81 4.09 10.80
CA PHE A 18 -16.68 4.94 11.12
C PHE A 18 -17.06 6.41 10.88
N PRO A 19 -16.51 7.36 11.68
CA PRO A 19 -16.75 8.78 11.45
C PRO A 19 -16.38 9.20 10.02
N VAL A 20 -17.25 10.00 9.40
CA VAL A 20 -17.05 10.63 8.09
C VAL A 20 -17.50 12.08 8.18
N GLY A 21 -16.76 13.00 7.57
CA GLY A 21 -17.11 14.43 7.56
C GLY A 21 -16.86 15.15 8.89
N ARG A 22 -16.28 14.47 9.88
CA ARG A 22 -15.69 15.11 11.05
C ARG A 22 -14.30 15.60 10.64
N LYS A 23 -14.10 16.92 10.52
CA LYS A 23 -12.75 17.47 10.50
C LYS A 23 -12.19 17.24 11.89
N GLU A 24 -11.21 16.35 12.02
CA GLU A 24 -10.49 16.22 13.27
C GLU A 24 -9.85 17.58 13.52
N ALA A 25 -10.18 18.22 14.64
CA ALA A 25 -9.48 19.41 15.04
C ALA A 25 -8.09 18.94 15.45
N LEU A 26 -7.08 19.32 14.67
CA LEU A 26 -5.70 19.23 15.12
C LEU A 26 -5.61 20.14 16.36
N HIS A 27 -5.63 19.52 17.53
CA HIS A 27 -5.83 20.21 18.81
C HIS A 27 -4.66 21.17 19.09
N GLU A 28 -4.95 22.42 19.45
CA GLU A 28 -3.93 23.36 19.99
C GLU A 28 -3.50 22.99 21.42
N GLU A 29 -4.30 22.22 22.15
CA GLU A 29 -3.99 21.81 23.52
C GLU A 29 -3.08 20.58 23.53
N TYR A 30 -1.82 20.82 23.91
CA TYR A 30 -0.81 19.80 24.14
C TYR A 30 -1.26 18.84 25.28
N ASP A 31 -1.74 17.65 24.93
CA ASP A 31 -2.22 16.65 25.88
C ASP A 31 -1.35 15.37 25.90
N GLN A 32 -1.75 14.36 26.68
CA GLN A 32 -1.02 13.09 26.77
C GLN A 32 -0.99 12.33 25.44
N SER A 33 -2.00 12.50 24.58
CA SER A 33 -2.04 11.88 23.27
C SER A 33 -1.03 12.53 22.32
N THR A 34 -0.91 13.86 22.35
CA THR A 34 0.11 14.61 21.60
C THR A 34 1.53 14.17 21.98
N ILE A 35 1.83 14.06 23.28
CA ILE A 35 3.15 13.58 23.76
C ILE A 35 3.44 12.17 23.23
N LEU A 36 2.44 11.29 23.25
CA LEU A 36 2.60 9.92 22.75
C LEU A 36 2.85 9.89 21.24
N LEU A 37 2.13 10.70 20.45
CA LEU A 37 2.36 10.84 19.01
C LEU A 37 3.79 11.30 18.72
N GLY A 38 4.26 12.35 19.39
CA GLY A 38 5.64 12.83 19.25
C GLY A 38 6.68 11.76 19.62
N SER A 39 6.43 10.96 20.67
CA SER A 39 7.31 9.84 21.04
C SER A 39 7.37 8.74 19.96
N ILE A 40 6.22 8.41 19.36
CA ILE A 40 6.11 7.44 18.27
C ILE A 40 6.83 7.94 17.02
N SER A 41 6.57 9.18 16.60
CA SER A 41 7.27 9.86 15.49
C SER A 41 8.79 9.75 15.66
N ASN A 42 9.29 10.21 16.81
CA ASN A 42 10.72 10.16 17.12
C ASN A 42 11.29 8.74 17.09
N THR A 43 10.51 7.73 17.48
CA THR A 43 10.95 6.34 17.44
C THR A 43 11.07 5.83 16.00
N LEU A 44 10.09 6.11 15.15
CA LEU A 44 10.09 5.71 13.74
C LEU A 44 11.24 6.37 12.97
N ILE A 45 11.42 7.68 13.15
CA ILE A 45 12.52 8.44 12.53
C ILE A 45 13.87 7.86 12.97
N LYS A 46 14.05 7.58 14.27
CA LYS A 46 15.28 6.94 14.76
C LYS A 46 15.50 5.55 14.17
N MET A 47 14.46 4.72 14.06
CA MET A 47 14.56 3.41 13.41
C MET A 47 14.99 3.57 11.96
N SER A 48 14.40 4.52 11.23
CA SER A 48 14.75 4.87 9.86
C SER A 48 16.22 5.29 9.73
N THR A 49 16.68 6.24 10.55
CA THR A 49 18.07 6.71 10.54
C THR A 49 19.06 5.60 10.89
N ASN A 50 18.72 4.72 11.83
CA ASN A 50 19.60 3.63 12.26
C ASN A 50 19.86 2.60 11.17
N ILE A 51 18.92 2.38 10.25
CA ILE A 51 19.08 1.41 9.14
C ILE A 51 19.64 2.04 7.86
N LEU A 52 19.70 3.37 7.77
CA LEU A 52 20.02 4.09 6.52
C LEU A 52 21.37 3.67 5.92
N SER A 53 22.42 3.53 6.73
CA SER A 53 23.75 3.14 6.22
C SER A 53 23.70 1.77 5.53
N ASP A 54 23.07 0.79 6.18
CA ASP A 54 22.94 -0.58 5.65
C ASP A 54 22.00 -0.59 4.44
N ALA A 55 20.93 0.21 4.48
CA ALA A 55 19.99 0.38 3.38
C ALA A 55 20.68 0.89 2.10
N LEU A 56 21.53 1.91 2.23
CA LEU A 56 22.28 2.47 1.10
C LEU A 56 23.32 1.50 0.55
N VAL A 57 23.90 0.64 1.40
CA VAL A 57 24.81 -0.42 0.95
C VAL A 57 24.05 -1.49 0.16
N ALA A 58 22.89 -1.92 0.66
CA ALA A 58 22.04 -2.91 0.01
C ALA A 58 21.49 -2.39 -1.34
N GLU A 59 21.01 -1.15 -1.40
CA GLU A 59 20.50 -0.51 -2.61
C GLU A 59 21.55 -0.48 -3.74
N ARG A 60 22.81 -0.15 -3.39
CA ARG A 60 23.93 -0.20 -4.35
C ARG A 60 24.27 -1.60 -4.84
N GLY A 61 23.82 -2.63 -4.13
CA GLY A 61 23.93 -4.04 -4.50
C GLY A 61 22.64 -4.60 -5.11
N ASP A 62 21.76 -3.75 -5.65
CA ASP A 62 20.49 -4.10 -6.28
C ASP A 62 19.45 -4.75 -5.32
N ASP A 63 19.58 -4.56 -4.00
CA ASP A 63 18.56 -4.94 -3.01
C ASP A 63 17.94 -3.70 -2.35
N SER A 64 16.81 -3.27 -2.89
CA SER A 64 16.12 -2.06 -2.45
C SER A 64 15.23 -2.22 -1.23
N ARG A 65 15.06 -3.43 -0.70
CA ARG A 65 14.07 -3.72 0.36
C ARG A 65 14.29 -2.88 1.60
N LEU A 66 15.55 -2.79 2.05
CA LEU A 66 15.88 -2.05 3.26
C LEU A 66 15.75 -0.53 3.05
N TYR A 67 16.05 -0.05 1.84
CA TYR A 67 15.87 1.36 1.49
C TYR A 67 14.39 1.74 1.39
N ARG A 68 13.54 0.86 0.82
CA ARG A 68 12.08 1.06 0.84
C ARG A 68 11.51 1.10 2.26
N VAL A 69 12.00 0.25 3.17
CA VAL A 69 11.61 0.28 4.59
C VAL A 69 12.06 1.58 5.26
N HIS A 70 13.28 2.05 4.99
CA HIS A 70 13.79 3.33 5.49
C HIS A 70 12.87 4.49 5.10
N LEU A 71 12.53 4.62 3.82
CA LEU A 71 11.62 5.67 3.33
C LEU A 71 10.25 5.58 4.03
N MET A 72 9.63 4.39 4.10
CA MET A 72 8.32 4.24 4.75
C MET A 72 8.33 4.62 6.23
N LEU A 73 9.42 4.33 6.95
CA LEU A 73 9.55 4.69 8.37
C LEU A 73 9.74 6.20 8.57
N GLU A 74 10.48 6.85 7.67
CA GLU A 74 10.69 8.30 7.66
C GLU A 74 9.35 9.02 7.43
N GLU A 75 8.68 8.76 6.31
CA GLU A 75 7.44 9.46 5.96
C GLU A 75 6.29 9.21 6.95
N MET A 76 6.20 7.99 7.50
CA MET A 76 5.25 7.69 8.58
C MET A 76 5.57 8.50 9.85
N GLY A 77 6.85 8.67 10.16
CA GLY A 77 7.31 9.50 11.27
C GLY A 77 6.90 10.96 11.09
N GLU A 78 7.12 11.52 9.90
CA GLU A 78 6.76 12.90 9.54
C GLU A 78 5.25 13.14 9.56
N LEU A 79 4.45 12.21 9.02
CA LEU A 79 3.00 12.25 9.12
C LEU A 79 2.52 12.31 10.59
N ILE A 80 3.09 11.45 11.45
CA ILE A 80 2.75 11.42 12.88
C ILE A 80 3.25 12.68 13.58
N GLN A 81 4.37 13.25 13.14
CA GLN A 81 4.88 14.52 13.66
C GLN A 81 3.92 15.66 13.37
N GLY A 82 3.41 15.77 12.14
CA GLY A 82 2.38 16.76 11.79
C GLY A 82 1.11 16.60 12.63
N MET A 83 0.66 15.35 12.84
CA MET A 83 -0.48 15.06 13.73
C MET A 83 -0.19 15.50 15.18
N SER A 84 1.02 15.28 15.68
CA SER A 84 1.45 15.71 17.02
C SER A 84 1.54 17.23 17.12
N ASN A 85 2.01 17.91 16.08
CA ASN A 85 2.16 19.37 16.08
C ASN A 85 0.84 20.09 15.89
N GLY A 86 -0.19 19.35 15.46
CA GLY A 86 -1.46 19.94 15.06
C GLY A 86 -1.36 20.76 13.77
N ASP A 87 -0.39 20.43 12.90
CA ASP A 87 -0.11 21.16 11.66
C ASP A 87 -0.74 20.43 10.46
N ASP A 88 -1.74 21.05 9.81
CA ASP A 88 -2.45 20.44 8.69
C ASP A 88 -1.63 20.41 7.40
N VAL A 89 -0.65 21.30 7.27
CA VAL A 89 0.29 21.31 6.15
C VAL A 89 1.24 20.13 6.30
N GLU A 90 1.85 19.93 7.47
CA GLU A 90 2.73 18.77 7.73
C GLU A 90 1.99 17.43 7.63
N VAL A 91 0.74 17.36 8.09
CA VAL A 91 -0.10 16.16 7.92
C VAL A 91 -0.37 15.84 6.45
N LEU A 92 -0.63 16.88 5.64
CA LEU A 92 -0.86 16.68 4.21
C LEU A 92 0.42 16.26 3.48
N ASP A 93 1.55 16.90 3.80
CA ASP A 93 2.87 16.63 3.22
C ASP A 93 3.31 15.19 3.50
N GLY A 94 3.51 14.82 4.77
CA GLY A 94 3.92 13.47 5.14
C GLY A 94 2.91 12.39 4.75
N GLY A 95 1.62 12.74 4.68
CA GLY A 95 0.57 11.83 4.20
C GLY A 95 0.69 11.53 2.71
N LEU A 96 1.02 12.54 1.89
CA LEU A 96 1.23 12.38 0.45
C LEU A 96 2.58 11.74 0.15
N ASP A 97 3.63 12.06 0.90
CA ASP A 97 4.95 11.46 0.72
C ASP A 97 4.94 9.97 1.10
N LEU A 98 4.28 9.60 2.19
CA LEU A 98 4.07 8.19 2.53
C LEU A 98 3.29 7.45 1.43
N LEU A 99 2.24 8.07 0.88
CA LEU A 99 1.51 7.49 -0.24
C LEU A 99 2.42 7.32 -1.47
N PHE A 100 3.24 8.32 -1.79
CA PHE A 100 4.17 8.29 -2.90
C PHE A 100 5.19 7.16 -2.76
N VAL A 101 5.80 7.01 -1.58
CA VAL A 101 6.73 5.93 -1.27
C VAL A 101 6.06 4.55 -1.38
N LEU A 102 4.82 4.40 -0.90
CA LEU A 102 4.07 3.15 -1.02
C LEU A 102 3.78 2.79 -2.48
N LEU A 103 3.35 3.77 -3.29
CA LEU A 103 3.09 3.57 -4.72
C LEU A 103 4.38 3.21 -5.48
N GLY A 104 5.47 3.93 -5.23
CA GLY A 104 6.77 3.63 -5.84
C GLY A 104 7.34 2.28 -5.39
N THR A 105 7.06 1.86 -4.15
CA THR A 105 7.46 0.53 -3.68
C THR A 105 6.67 -0.56 -4.41
N ILE A 106 5.34 -0.52 -4.35
CA ILE A 106 4.50 -1.61 -4.86
C ILE A 106 4.53 -1.63 -6.40
N GLY A 107 4.29 -0.49 -7.04
CA GLY A 107 4.09 -0.40 -8.49
C GLY A 107 5.35 -0.20 -9.32
N THR A 108 6.43 0.38 -8.76
CA THR A 108 7.67 0.61 -9.51
C THR A 108 8.79 -0.34 -9.10
N THR A 109 8.91 -0.67 -7.81
CA THR A 109 10.02 -1.52 -7.34
C THR A 109 9.72 -2.99 -7.44
N TYR A 110 8.50 -3.37 -7.06
CA TYR A 110 8.01 -4.74 -7.19
C TYR A 110 7.16 -4.96 -8.43
N GLU A 111 6.85 -3.89 -9.17
CA GLU A 111 6.05 -3.92 -10.42
C GLU A 111 4.71 -4.65 -10.26
N LEU A 112 4.09 -4.59 -9.07
CA LEU A 112 2.88 -5.35 -8.75
C LEU A 112 1.61 -4.67 -9.30
N PRO A 113 0.54 -5.45 -9.60
CA PRO A 113 -0.73 -4.95 -10.16
C PRO A 113 -1.52 -4.15 -9.11
N LEU A 114 -1.21 -2.86 -9.02
CA LEU A 114 -1.77 -1.95 -8.02
C LEU A 114 -3.28 -1.76 -8.16
N ASP A 115 -3.77 -1.56 -9.38
CA ASP A 115 -5.17 -1.24 -9.62
C ASP A 115 -6.06 -2.46 -9.33
N GLU A 116 -5.70 -3.63 -9.86
CA GLU A 116 -6.41 -4.89 -9.62
C GLU A 116 -6.39 -5.27 -8.13
N GLY A 117 -5.20 -5.17 -7.51
CA GLY A 117 -5.04 -5.42 -6.08
C GLY A 117 -5.88 -4.47 -5.22
N TRP A 118 -5.93 -3.19 -5.58
CA TRP A 118 -6.74 -2.19 -4.88
C TRP A 118 -8.24 -2.50 -4.98
N GLU A 119 -8.74 -2.82 -6.17
CA GLU A 119 -10.14 -3.18 -6.37
C GLU A 119 -10.54 -4.40 -5.55
N GLU A 120 -9.69 -5.42 -5.53
CA GLU A 120 -9.96 -6.65 -4.80
C GLU A 120 -9.93 -6.47 -3.29
N ILE A 121 -9.00 -5.64 -2.79
CA ILE A 121 -8.96 -5.24 -1.38
C ILE A 121 -10.21 -4.43 -1.00
N CYS A 122 -10.64 -3.50 -1.86
CA CYS A 122 -11.88 -2.75 -1.65
C CYS A 122 -13.10 -3.69 -1.60
N ARG A 123 -13.23 -4.61 -2.56
CA ARG A 123 -14.31 -5.62 -2.59
C ARG A 123 -14.33 -6.46 -1.32
N SER A 124 -13.19 -7.03 -0.95
CA SER A 124 -13.03 -7.84 0.27
C SER A 124 -13.38 -7.06 1.53
N ASN A 125 -12.87 -5.83 1.67
CA ASN A 125 -13.21 -4.96 2.80
C ASN A 125 -14.70 -4.63 2.84
N MET A 126 -15.33 -4.39 1.69
CA MET A 126 -16.77 -4.17 1.60
C MET A 126 -17.60 -5.42 1.88
N SER A 127 -17.04 -6.63 1.84
CA SER A 127 -17.76 -7.86 2.24
C SER A 127 -17.87 -8.04 3.77
N LYS A 128 -17.05 -7.32 4.55
CA LYS A 128 -17.09 -7.40 6.01
C LYS A 128 -18.45 -6.96 6.54
N ARG A 129 -18.87 -7.59 7.65
CA ARG A 129 -20.10 -7.19 8.35
C ARG A 129 -19.95 -5.80 8.95
N ILE A 130 -21.10 -5.14 9.13
CA ILE A 130 -21.17 -3.88 9.87
C ILE A 130 -20.68 -4.13 11.30
N ARG A 131 -19.89 -3.19 11.81
CA ARG A 131 -19.38 -3.23 13.17
C ARG A 131 -20.53 -3.34 14.17
N ALA A 132 -20.53 -4.39 14.99
CA ALA A 132 -21.46 -4.53 16.11
C ALA A 132 -20.79 -4.00 17.39
N GLY A 133 -21.44 -3.05 18.07
CA GLY A 133 -21.08 -2.61 19.42
C GLY A 133 -19.57 -2.36 19.68
N ASP A 134 -19.05 -3.06 20.68
CA ASP A 134 -17.72 -2.95 21.29
C ASP A 134 -16.59 -3.61 20.49
N ASP A 135 -16.85 -4.24 19.33
CA ASP A 135 -15.81 -4.74 18.43
C ASP A 135 -15.13 -3.58 17.68
N LEU A 136 -14.36 -2.77 18.43
CA LEU A 136 -13.55 -1.66 17.96
C LEU A 136 -12.47 -2.10 16.95
N ARG A 137 -12.11 -3.39 16.94
CA ARG A 137 -11.01 -3.95 16.15
C ARG A 137 -11.48 -4.69 14.90
N MET A 138 -12.79 -4.78 14.65
CA MET A 138 -13.38 -5.56 13.55
C MET A 138 -12.80 -6.99 13.47
N ARG A 139 -12.59 -7.64 14.62
CA ARG A 139 -11.95 -8.96 14.65
C ARG A 139 -12.83 -10.03 14.02
N ASP A 140 -14.14 -9.89 14.16
CA ASP A 140 -15.10 -10.79 13.54
C ASP A 140 -15.63 -10.18 12.23
N LYS A 141 -15.22 -10.80 11.13
CA LYS A 141 -15.48 -10.35 9.75
C LYS A 141 -16.91 -10.66 9.28
N GLY A 142 -17.61 -11.56 9.98
CA GLY A 142 -18.98 -11.97 9.67
C GLY A 142 -19.12 -13.07 8.62
N PRO A 143 -20.33 -13.63 8.46
CA PRO A 143 -20.60 -14.77 7.59
C PRO A 143 -20.51 -14.44 6.09
N ASP A 144 -20.73 -13.17 5.71
CA ASP A 144 -20.67 -12.71 4.32
C ASP A 144 -19.25 -12.30 3.89
N TYR A 145 -18.26 -12.41 4.79
CA TYR A 145 -16.88 -12.05 4.47
C TYR A 145 -16.30 -12.97 3.41
N SER A 146 -15.76 -12.35 2.37
CA SER A 146 -15.00 -13.01 1.32
C SER A 146 -13.57 -12.45 1.34
N PRO A 147 -12.54 -13.29 1.60
CA PRO A 147 -11.15 -12.84 1.60
C PRO A 147 -10.72 -12.36 0.22
N PRO A 148 -9.71 -11.47 0.15
CA PRO A 148 -9.22 -10.99 -1.14
C PRO A 148 -8.46 -12.10 -1.86
N ASP A 149 -8.75 -12.31 -3.15
CA ASP A 149 -8.04 -13.26 -4.02
C ASP A 149 -6.87 -12.60 -4.75
N LEU A 150 -5.89 -12.13 -3.98
CA LEU A 150 -4.67 -11.54 -4.53
C LEU A 150 -3.81 -12.59 -5.25
N LYS A 151 -3.99 -13.88 -4.93
CA LYS A 151 -3.21 -14.94 -5.55
C LYS A 151 -3.53 -15.04 -7.03
N THR A 152 -4.82 -15.08 -7.39
CA THR A 152 -5.21 -15.13 -8.81
C THR A 152 -4.79 -13.88 -9.57
N ILE A 153 -4.88 -12.70 -8.95
CA ILE A 153 -4.39 -11.44 -9.54
C ILE A 153 -2.89 -11.52 -9.84
N MET A 154 -2.09 -12.01 -8.88
CA MET A 154 -0.66 -12.21 -9.07
C MET A 154 -0.35 -13.23 -10.16
N GLU A 155 -1.05 -14.36 -10.20
CA GLU A 155 -0.87 -15.37 -11.25
C GLU A 155 -1.20 -14.83 -12.66
N GLN A 156 -2.24 -14.01 -12.78
CA GLN A 156 -2.60 -13.35 -14.03
C GLN A 156 -1.53 -12.34 -14.45
N HIS A 157 -1.16 -11.44 -13.54
CA HIS A 157 -0.14 -10.42 -13.79
C HIS A 157 1.19 -11.04 -14.21
N LEU A 158 1.64 -12.11 -13.53
CA LEU A 158 2.84 -12.84 -13.92
C LEU A 158 2.70 -13.54 -15.27
N CYS A 159 1.52 -14.08 -15.62
CA CYS A 159 1.29 -14.73 -16.93
C CYS A 159 1.29 -13.70 -18.07
N GLU A 160 0.85 -12.45 -17.84
CA GLU A 160 0.87 -11.36 -18.83
C GLU A 160 2.27 -10.80 -19.12
N HIS A 161 3.19 -10.90 -18.16
CA HIS A 161 4.55 -10.35 -18.26
C HIS A 161 5.62 -11.44 -18.43
N ASP A 162 5.23 -12.70 -18.59
CA ASP A 162 6.13 -13.83 -18.78
C ASP A 162 6.00 -14.38 -20.20
N GLU A 163 6.69 -13.74 -21.13
CA GLU A 163 6.82 -14.18 -22.52
C GLU A 163 8.25 -14.67 -22.76
N GLN A 164 8.39 -15.99 -22.93
CA GLN A 164 9.67 -16.59 -23.30
C GLN A 164 9.62 -17.11 -24.73
N GLU A 165 10.53 -16.62 -25.57
CA GLU A 165 10.78 -17.22 -26.88
C GLU A 165 11.28 -18.65 -26.72
N VAL A 166 10.53 -19.60 -27.28
CA VAL A 166 10.89 -21.03 -27.27
C VAL A 166 11.28 -21.53 -28.66
N ASN A 167 10.89 -20.84 -29.73
CA ASN A 167 11.28 -21.16 -31.10
C ASN A 167 11.17 -19.94 -32.02
N ARG A 168 12.04 -19.85 -33.03
CA ARG A 168 12.00 -18.83 -34.08
C ARG A 168 12.25 -19.46 -35.45
N ASP A 169 11.22 -19.40 -36.29
CA ASP A 169 11.22 -19.92 -37.66
C ASP A 169 11.05 -18.75 -38.65
N GLY A 170 12.17 -18.18 -39.10
CA GLY A 170 12.16 -16.98 -39.93
C GLY A 170 11.62 -15.76 -39.16
N CYS A 171 10.58 -15.10 -39.69
CA CYS A 171 9.90 -13.99 -39.01
C CYS A 171 8.92 -14.46 -37.91
N ARG A 172 8.64 -15.77 -37.78
CA ARG A 172 7.67 -16.28 -36.82
C ARG A 172 8.35 -16.63 -35.49
N ILE A 173 7.91 -16.01 -34.40
CA ILE A 173 8.38 -16.25 -33.04
C ILE A 173 7.29 -17.01 -32.27
N THR A 174 7.65 -18.10 -31.60
CA THR A 174 6.76 -18.83 -30.69
C THR A 174 7.13 -18.50 -29.25
N LEU A 175 6.16 -18.01 -28.50
CA LEU A 175 6.30 -17.65 -27.10
C LEU A 175 5.58 -18.66 -26.21
N VAL A 176 6.13 -18.97 -25.03
CA VAL A 176 5.46 -19.75 -23.99
C VAL A 176 5.52 -19.00 -22.68
N CYS A 177 4.37 -18.86 -22.03
CA CYS A 177 4.32 -18.43 -20.65
C CYS A 177 4.64 -19.60 -19.71
N ARG A 178 5.64 -19.46 -18.87
CA ARG A 178 6.07 -20.44 -17.84
C ARG A 178 5.10 -20.54 -16.67
N VAL A 179 4.27 -19.52 -16.45
CA VAL A 179 3.26 -19.51 -15.38
C VAL A 179 2.06 -20.38 -15.76
N CYS A 180 1.51 -20.16 -16.95
CA CYS A 180 0.21 -20.72 -17.36
C CYS A 180 0.33 -21.71 -18.54
N GLY A 181 1.50 -21.86 -19.15
CA GLY A 181 1.76 -22.78 -20.28
C GLY A 181 1.15 -22.35 -21.62
N LYS A 182 0.55 -21.15 -21.70
CA LYS A 182 -0.07 -20.64 -22.92
C LYS A 182 0.99 -20.40 -24.00
N ILE A 183 0.68 -20.78 -25.23
CA ILE A 183 1.54 -20.59 -26.41
C ILE A 183 1.03 -19.38 -27.19
N GLY A 184 1.90 -18.39 -27.37
CA GLY A 184 1.71 -17.23 -28.25
C GLY A 184 2.52 -17.35 -29.54
N VAL A 185 2.12 -16.63 -30.58
CA VAL A 185 2.88 -16.51 -31.83
C VAL A 185 2.94 -15.05 -32.24
N GLU A 186 4.15 -14.53 -32.42
CA GLU A 186 4.41 -13.18 -32.90
C GLU A 186 5.16 -13.19 -34.23
N TYR A 187 5.17 -12.05 -34.92
CA TYR A 187 5.92 -11.86 -36.16
C TYR A 187 6.86 -10.66 -36.02
N ALA A 188 8.15 -10.88 -36.28
CA ALA A 188 9.21 -9.86 -36.28
C ALA A 188 9.19 -8.98 -37.55
#